data_AF-A0A936U4L2-F1
#
_entry.id   AF-A0A936U4L2-F1
#
_cell.length_a   1.000
_cell.length_b   1.000
_cell.length_c   1.000
_cell.angle_alpha   90.00
_cell.angle_beta   90.00
_cell.angle_gamma   90.00
#
_symmetry.space_group_name_H-M   'P 1'
#
loop_
_entity.id
_entity.type
_entity.pdbx_description
1 polymer ?
#
loop_
_entity_poly.entity_id
_entity_poly.type
_entity_poly.pdbx_seq_one_letter_code
_entity_poly.pdbx_strand_id
1 'polypeptide(L)'
;MTSARIPPWDEVNGYGTSPIDVDTDADGLTDGDEVSTTGTDPLNADTDEDGLTDGDEINTHGTDPLDEDTDDGGILDGEEVQDGLNPTDAEDDATDGKYGGGRGGSCSTAPTTGASVGLLGLLAGLLLRRRRS
;
A
#
# COMPACT_ATOMS: atom_id res chain seq x y z
N MET A 1 6.55 -28.91 -12.62
CA MET A 1 5.14 -28.63 -12.92
C MET A 1 5.18 -27.65 -14.07
N THR A 2 4.62 -27.97 -15.23
CA THR A 2 4.70 -27.10 -16.40
C THR A 2 3.78 -25.91 -16.15
N SER A 3 4.32 -24.69 -16.18
CA SER A 3 3.49 -23.49 -16.14
C SER A 3 2.37 -23.60 -17.18
N ALA A 4 1.14 -23.33 -16.73
CA ALA A 4 -0.07 -23.65 -17.44
C ALA A 4 -0.38 -22.54 -18.44
N ARG A 5 0.11 -22.69 -19.67
CA ARG A 5 -0.35 -21.85 -20.78
C ARG A 5 -1.88 -21.84 -20.83
N ILE A 6 -2.47 -20.65 -20.79
CA ILE A 6 -3.92 -20.47 -20.90
C ILE A 6 -4.38 -20.95 -22.30
N PRO A 7 -5.51 -21.68 -22.40
CA PRO A 7 -6.04 -22.06 -23.70
C PRO A 7 -6.45 -20.82 -24.52
N PRO A 8 -6.23 -20.80 -25.86
CA PRO A 8 -6.58 -19.67 -26.72
C PRO A 8 -8.04 -19.17 -26.63
N TRP A 9 -8.98 -20.07 -26.34
CA TRP A 9 -10.38 -19.71 -26.20
C TRP A 9 -10.68 -18.99 -24.88
N ASP A 10 -9.86 -19.22 -23.86
CA ASP A 10 -10.01 -18.69 -22.50
C ASP A 10 -9.26 -17.36 -22.36
N GLU A 11 -8.10 -17.22 -23.03
CA GLU A 11 -7.40 -15.94 -23.19
C GLU A 11 -8.36 -14.86 -23.74
N VAL A 12 -9.02 -15.12 -24.87
CA VAL A 12 -9.89 -14.13 -25.52
C VAL A 12 -11.22 -13.88 -24.79
N ASN A 13 -11.83 -14.91 -24.17
CA ASN A 13 -13.18 -14.80 -23.60
C ASN A 13 -13.22 -14.66 -22.07
N GLY A 14 -12.18 -15.11 -21.38
CA GLY A 14 -12.07 -15.13 -19.93
C GLY A 14 -11.22 -13.98 -19.39
N TYR A 15 -10.03 -13.78 -19.99
CA TYR A 15 -9.03 -12.82 -19.51
C TYR A 15 -8.90 -11.57 -20.38
N GLY A 16 -9.37 -11.61 -21.63
CA GLY A 16 -9.21 -10.50 -22.57
C GLY A 16 -7.78 -10.36 -23.14
N THR A 17 -6.91 -11.32 -22.83
CA THR A 17 -5.54 -11.40 -23.32
C THR A 17 -5.46 -11.96 -24.74
N SER A 18 -4.29 -11.82 -25.36
CA SER A 18 -4.10 -12.21 -26.76
C SER A 18 -3.38 -13.55 -26.87
N PRO A 19 -3.94 -14.61 -27.51
CA PRO A 19 -3.28 -15.93 -27.62
C PRO A 19 -1.96 -16.00 -28.40
N ILE A 20 -1.67 -14.92 -29.10
CA ILE A 20 -0.45 -14.73 -29.90
C ILE A 20 0.55 -13.83 -29.20
N ASP A 21 0.08 -13.06 -28.22
CA ASP A 21 0.93 -12.45 -27.22
C ASP A 21 1.08 -13.46 -26.08
N VAL A 22 2.14 -13.37 -25.31
CA VAL A 22 2.33 -14.27 -24.16
C VAL A 22 2.40 -13.50 -22.85
N ASP A 23 2.48 -12.19 -22.95
CA ASP A 23 2.73 -11.19 -21.92
C ASP A 23 1.98 -9.94 -22.44
N THR A 24 0.70 -9.84 -22.10
CA THR A 24 -0.22 -8.90 -22.77
C THR A 24 -0.01 -7.45 -22.32
N ASP A 25 0.40 -7.23 -21.08
CA ASP A 25 0.69 -5.93 -20.48
C ASP A 25 2.19 -5.57 -20.48
N ALA A 26 3.06 -6.50 -20.87
CA ALA A 26 4.49 -6.32 -21.10
C ALA A 26 5.28 -5.98 -19.82
N ASP A 27 4.89 -6.58 -18.71
CA ASP A 27 5.51 -6.42 -17.38
C ASP A 27 6.67 -7.41 -17.15
N GLY A 28 6.77 -8.45 -17.99
CA GLY A 28 7.80 -9.49 -17.91
C GLY A 28 7.35 -10.80 -17.28
N LEU A 29 6.08 -10.91 -16.87
CA LEU A 29 5.39 -12.15 -16.57
C LEU A 29 4.62 -12.62 -17.81
N THR A 30 4.22 -13.90 -17.81
CA THR A 30 3.37 -14.40 -18.90
C THR A 30 1.94 -14.46 -18.42
N ASP A 31 0.96 -14.20 -19.29
CA ASP A 31 -0.47 -14.22 -18.93
C ASP A 31 -0.84 -15.50 -18.14
N GLY A 32 -0.21 -16.62 -18.50
CA GLY A 32 -0.42 -17.91 -17.84
C GLY A 32 0.30 -18.07 -16.49
N ASP A 33 1.49 -17.49 -16.33
CA ASP A 33 2.16 -17.43 -15.03
C ASP A 33 1.38 -16.53 -14.08
N GLU A 34 0.86 -15.41 -14.57
CA GLU A 34 0.06 -14.48 -13.81
C GLU A 34 -1.21 -15.14 -13.29
N VAL A 35 -2.02 -15.70 -14.19
CA VAL A 35 -3.27 -16.35 -13.81
C VAL A 35 -3.07 -17.62 -12.97
N SER A 36 -2.02 -18.41 -13.24
CA SER A 36 -1.85 -19.72 -12.62
C SER A 36 -0.98 -19.71 -11.37
N THR A 37 -0.10 -18.72 -11.20
CA THR A 37 0.96 -18.75 -10.18
C THR A 37 0.89 -17.56 -9.24
N THR A 38 0.79 -16.34 -9.76
CA THR A 38 0.84 -15.10 -8.94
C THR A 38 -0.57 -14.67 -8.51
N GLY A 39 -1.55 -14.84 -9.40
CA GLY A 39 -2.91 -14.36 -9.22
C GLY A 39 -3.10 -12.88 -9.60
N THR A 40 -2.14 -12.31 -10.33
CA THR A 40 -2.17 -10.92 -10.83
C THR A 40 -3.07 -10.77 -12.06
N ASP A 41 -3.35 -9.52 -12.45
CA ASP A 41 -4.18 -9.23 -13.63
C ASP A 41 -3.32 -9.14 -14.90
N PRO A 42 -3.43 -10.10 -15.85
CA PRO A 42 -2.59 -10.14 -17.06
C PRO A 42 -2.86 -9.01 -18.07
N LEU A 43 -3.69 -8.03 -17.71
CA LEU A 43 -3.93 -6.82 -18.46
C LEU A 43 -3.40 -5.57 -17.76
N ASN A 44 -2.81 -5.72 -16.58
CA ASN A 44 -2.36 -4.65 -15.72
C ASN A 44 -0.98 -4.95 -15.18
N ALA A 45 0.02 -4.26 -15.73
CA ALA A 45 1.42 -4.47 -15.39
C ALA A 45 1.80 -4.16 -13.92
N ASP A 46 0.91 -3.56 -13.14
CA ASP A 46 1.08 -3.12 -11.74
C ASP A 46 -0.28 -3.34 -11.05
N THR A 47 -0.48 -4.54 -10.50
CA THR A 47 -1.79 -5.05 -10.07
C THR A 47 -2.27 -4.37 -8.79
N ASP A 48 -1.38 -4.03 -7.87
CA ASP A 48 -1.70 -3.36 -6.61
C ASP A 48 -1.56 -1.82 -6.66
N GLU A 49 -1.10 -1.27 -7.80
CA GLU A 49 -1.01 0.15 -8.11
C GLU A 49 0.00 0.92 -7.23
N ASP A 50 1.07 0.26 -6.80
CA ASP A 50 2.10 0.80 -5.91
C ASP A 50 3.23 1.55 -6.68
N GLY A 51 3.27 1.37 -8.01
CA GLY A 51 4.24 1.96 -8.93
C GLY A 51 5.42 1.07 -9.30
N LEU A 52 5.42 -0.19 -8.88
CA LEU A 52 6.31 -1.26 -9.28
C LEU A 52 5.52 -2.26 -10.12
N THR A 53 6.12 -2.81 -11.18
CA THR A 53 5.38 -3.77 -12.02
C THR A 53 5.42 -5.17 -11.42
N ASP A 54 4.36 -5.97 -11.54
CA ASP A 54 4.27 -7.33 -10.97
C ASP A 54 5.50 -8.20 -11.34
N GLY A 55 5.98 -8.06 -12.57
CA GLY A 55 7.20 -8.69 -13.05
C GLY A 55 8.49 -8.21 -12.37
N ASP A 56 8.64 -6.92 -12.08
CA ASP A 56 9.79 -6.38 -11.34
C ASP A 56 9.74 -6.80 -9.87
N GLU A 57 8.55 -6.79 -9.28
CA GLU A 57 8.30 -7.27 -7.93
C GLU A 57 8.77 -8.72 -7.75
N ILE A 58 8.31 -9.64 -8.59
CA ILE A 58 8.67 -11.06 -8.45
C ILE A 58 10.11 -11.35 -8.86
N ASN A 59 10.60 -10.74 -9.96
CA ASN A 59 11.89 -11.11 -10.53
C ASN A 59 13.07 -10.36 -9.89
N THR A 60 12.84 -9.16 -9.35
CA THR A 60 13.90 -8.26 -8.90
C THR A 60 13.85 -8.00 -7.40
N HIS A 61 12.68 -7.66 -6.85
CA HIS A 61 12.54 -7.14 -5.50
C HIS A 61 12.13 -8.22 -4.46
N GLY A 62 11.40 -9.24 -4.90
CA GLY A 62 10.88 -10.29 -4.04
C GLY A 62 9.68 -9.86 -3.19
N THR A 63 8.92 -8.87 -3.66
CA THR A 63 7.67 -8.34 -3.05
C THR A 63 6.46 -9.15 -3.49
N ASP A 64 5.29 -8.88 -2.88
CA ASP A 64 4.01 -9.49 -3.24
C ASP A 64 3.22 -8.56 -4.17
N PRO A 65 3.02 -8.91 -5.46
CA PRO A 65 2.37 -8.04 -6.46
C PRO A 65 0.86 -7.85 -6.27
N LEU A 66 0.36 -8.21 -5.10
CA LEU A 66 -1.03 -8.04 -4.67
C LEU A 66 -1.11 -7.23 -3.38
N ASP A 67 0.02 -6.73 -2.89
CA ASP A 67 0.16 -6.05 -1.61
C ASP A 67 1.07 -4.81 -1.75
N GLU A 68 0.43 -3.63 -1.73
CA GLU A 68 1.08 -2.34 -2.00
C GLU A 68 2.22 -1.98 -1.02
N ASP A 69 2.36 -2.72 0.09
CA ASP A 69 3.35 -2.53 1.18
C ASP A 69 3.68 -3.93 1.76
N THR A 70 4.61 -4.65 1.10
CA THR A 70 4.89 -6.07 1.38
C THR A 70 5.32 -6.34 2.82
N ASP A 71 5.99 -5.37 3.46
CA ASP A 71 6.53 -5.54 4.81
C ASP A 71 5.71 -4.88 5.93
N ASP A 72 4.57 -4.27 5.59
CA ASP A 72 3.67 -3.53 6.47
C ASP A 72 4.39 -2.36 7.21
N GLY A 73 5.43 -1.79 6.61
CA GLY A 73 6.26 -0.72 7.15
C GLY A 73 5.63 0.68 7.03
N GLY A 74 4.67 0.81 6.10
CA GLY A 74 3.87 2.01 5.88
C GLY A 74 4.37 2.92 4.77
N ILE A 75 5.35 2.47 3.99
CA ILE A 75 5.76 3.02 2.69
C ILE A 75 5.42 1.96 1.63
N LEU A 76 5.05 2.41 0.43
CA LEU A 76 4.72 1.46 -0.65
C LEU A 76 6.01 0.89 -1.26
N ASP A 77 6.00 -0.37 -1.71
CA ASP A 77 7.21 -1.05 -2.20
C ASP A 77 7.85 -0.27 -3.38
N GLY A 78 7.02 0.24 -4.29
CA GLY A 78 7.44 1.10 -5.41
C GLY A 78 8.03 2.45 -4.97
N GLU A 79 7.55 3.03 -3.86
CA GLU A 79 8.12 4.26 -3.28
C GLU A 79 9.48 3.97 -2.60
N GLU A 80 9.58 2.85 -1.89
CA GLU A 80 10.83 2.40 -1.28
C GLU A 80 11.93 2.14 -2.30
N VAL A 81 11.61 1.43 -3.39
CA VAL A 81 12.55 1.16 -4.49
C VAL A 81 13.03 2.47 -5.13
N GLN A 82 12.16 3.45 -5.30
CA GLN A 82 12.52 4.76 -5.83
C GLN A 82 13.45 5.56 -4.90
N ASP A 83 13.24 5.45 -3.58
CA ASP A 83 14.07 6.09 -2.57
C ASP A 83 15.33 5.28 -2.20
N GLY A 84 15.44 4.04 -2.69
CA GLY A 84 16.57 3.13 -2.47
C GLY A 84 16.56 2.45 -1.09
N LEU A 85 15.37 2.31 -0.51
CA LEU A 85 15.06 1.48 0.66
C LEU A 85 14.86 0.02 0.23
N ASN A 86 14.66 -0.86 1.19
CA ASN A 86 14.42 -2.27 0.95
C ASN A 86 12.94 -2.63 1.22
N PRO A 87 12.16 -2.98 0.19
CA PRO A 87 10.70 -3.22 0.27
C PRO A 87 10.30 -4.54 0.96
N THR A 88 11.17 -5.03 1.83
CA THR A 88 10.99 -6.29 2.57
C THR A 88 11.55 -6.16 4.00
N ASP A 89 11.89 -4.95 4.43
CA ASP A 89 12.50 -4.62 5.72
C ASP A 89 11.91 -3.32 6.31
N ALA A 90 10.71 -3.47 6.89
CA ALA A 90 9.93 -2.41 7.56
C ALA A 90 10.70 -1.57 8.60
N GLU A 91 11.86 -2.04 9.06
CA GLU A 91 12.73 -1.29 9.95
C GLU A 91 13.46 -0.12 9.27
N ASP A 92 13.68 -0.14 7.95
CA ASP A 92 14.42 0.88 7.23
C ASP A 92 13.55 2.11 6.83
N ASP A 93 12.25 1.89 6.62
CA ASP A 93 11.18 2.89 6.48
C ASP A 93 11.21 3.99 7.54
N ALA A 94 11.50 3.60 8.77
CA ALA A 94 11.44 4.49 9.92
C ALA A 94 12.67 5.43 10.03
N THR A 95 13.70 5.27 9.19
CA THR A 95 15.05 5.75 9.52
C THR A 95 15.52 7.05 8.87
N ASP A 96 14.87 7.58 7.83
CA ASP A 96 15.31 8.85 7.22
C ASP A 96 14.76 10.10 7.95
N GLY A 97 13.53 10.07 8.46
CA GLY A 97 12.86 11.29 8.89
C GLY A 97 12.30 12.14 7.73
N LYS A 98 12.47 11.70 6.47
CA LYS A 98 11.61 12.06 5.33
C LYS A 98 10.15 11.69 5.56
N TYR A 99 9.88 10.46 5.99
CA TYR A 99 8.54 9.90 6.24
C TYR A 99 8.08 10.03 7.71
N GLY A 100 8.77 10.89 8.49
CA GLY A 100 8.39 11.26 9.85
C GLY A 100 7.11 12.09 9.88
N GLY A 101 5.96 11.46 9.61
CA GLY A 101 4.76 12.15 9.17
C GLY A 101 3.43 11.54 9.56
N GLY A 102 3.37 10.55 10.46
CA GLY A 102 2.20 10.27 11.30
C GLY A 102 0.86 10.00 10.59
N ARG A 103 0.52 8.72 10.47
CA ARG A 103 -0.79 8.07 10.64
C ARG A 103 -0.56 6.64 10.13
N GLY A 104 -0.13 5.71 10.97
CA GLY A 104 -1.10 5.10 11.86
C GLY A 104 -2.29 4.61 11.04
N GLY A 105 -2.07 3.57 10.22
CA GLY A 105 -3.10 2.72 9.63
C GLY A 105 -3.95 2.12 10.74
N SER A 106 -4.84 2.95 11.26
CA SER A 106 -5.91 2.55 12.14
C SER A 106 -6.91 1.77 11.29
N CYS A 107 -6.69 0.47 11.17
CA CYS A 107 -7.75 -0.49 10.89
C CYS A 107 -8.71 -0.57 12.11
N SER A 108 -9.19 0.55 12.65
CA SER A 108 -10.33 0.66 13.59
C SER A 108 -10.48 2.09 14.07
N THR A 109 -11.22 2.91 13.32
CA THR A 109 -11.85 4.08 13.95
C THR A 109 -13.36 4.03 13.75
N ALA A 110 -14.00 3.16 14.54
CA ALA A 110 -15.36 3.43 15.00
C ALA A 110 -15.39 4.84 15.62
N PRO A 111 -16.45 5.64 15.44
CA PRO A 111 -16.51 6.98 16.03
C PRO A 111 -16.61 6.86 17.55
N THR A 112 -15.50 7.04 18.27
CA THR A 112 -15.52 7.20 19.73
C THR A 112 -16.03 8.60 20.06
N THR A 113 -17.30 8.63 20.43
CA THR A 113 -17.96 9.80 20.98
C THR A 113 -17.30 10.19 22.31
N GLY A 114 -16.80 11.43 22.39
CA GLY A 114 -17.01 12.26 23.57
C GLY A 114 -15.91 12.31 24.64
N ALA A 115 -14.95 13.20 24.40
CA ALA A 115 -14.44 14.20 25.34
C ALA A 115 -14.30 13.85 26.84
N SER A 116 -13.06 13.63 27.27
CA SER A 116 -12.61 13.75 28.66
C SER A 116 -11.51 14.81 28.77
N VAL A 117 -11.91 16.08 28.92
CA VAL A 117 -10.97 17.14 29.31
C VAL A 117 -10.93 17.19 30.83
N GLY A 118 -9.84 16.66 31.39
CA GLY A 118 -9.52 16.73 32.81
C GLY A 118 -8.72 17.98 33.18
N LEU A 119 -9.29 18.74 34.11
CA LEU A 119 -8.66 19.32 35.32
C LEU A 119 -7.50 20.33 35.19
N LEU A 120 -7.78 21.59 35.55
CA LEU A 120 -6.94 22.57 36.29
C LEU A 120 -7.90 23.73 36.66
N GLY A 121 -8.31 24.01 37.89
CA GLY A 121 -7.56 24.02 39.14
C GLY A 121 -7.21 25.47 39.51
N LEU A 122 -8.00 26.09 40.40
CA LEU A 122 -7.71 27.27 41.25
C LEU A 122 -7.47 28.64 40.58
N LEU A 123 -8.33 29.63 40.85
CA LEU A 123 -7.92 30.77 41.70
C LEU A 123 -9.08 31.68 42.12
N ALA A 124 -8.92 32.17 43.34
CA ALA A 124 -9.86 32.84 44.22
C ALA A 124 -10.47 34.14 43.68
N GLY A 125 -11.69 34.41 44.15
CA GLY A 125 -12.35 35.70 43.97
C GLY A 125 -11.69 36.83 44.75
N LEU A 126 -11.89 38.05 44.26
CA LEU A 126 -11.84 39.24 45.11
C LEU A 126 -12.76 40.32 44.55
N LEU A 127 -13.78 40.65 45.34
CA LEU A 127 -14.56 41.88 45.24
C LEU A 127 -13.62 43.09 45.13
N LEU A 128 -13.85 43.98 44.17
CA LEU A 128 -13.89 45.39 44.54
C LEU A 128 -14.98 46.17 43.78
N ARG A 129 -15.68 46.92 44.63
CA ARG A 129 -16.95 47.60 44.49
C ARG A 129 -16.73 49.02 43.95
N ARG A 130 -17.71 49.47 43.16
CA ARG A 130 -18.20 50.87 43.02
C ARG A 130 -17.51 51.79 42.01
N ARG A 131 -18.20 51.96 40.88
CA ARG A 131 -18.26 53.24 40.14
C ARG A 131 -18.59 54.38 41.11
N ARG A 132 -17.75 55.41 41.13
CA ARG A 132 -18.12 56.75 41.59
C ARG A 132 -18.15 57.66 40.36
N SER A 133 -19.26 58.37 40.18
CA SER A 133 -19.33 59.69 39.56
C SER A 133 -20.22 60.52 40.48
#